data_AF-A0A955H6D7-F1
#
_entry.id   AF-A0A955H6D7-F1
#
_cell.length_a   1.000
_cell.length_b   1.000
_cell.length_c   1.000
_cell.angle_alpha   90.00
_cell.angle_beta   90.00
_cell.angle_gamma   90.00
#
_symmetry.space_group_name_H-M   'P 1'
#
loop_
_entity.id
_entity.type
_entity.pdbx_description
1 polymer ?
#
loop_
_entity_poly.entity_id
_entity_poly.type
_entity_poly.pdbx_seq_one_letter_code
_entity_poly.pdbx_strand_id
1 'polypeptide(L)'
;MKKILATIPVSSVLLLPFVSSAQIADSSNGGGFEDLLINLMQFINDVLIPFIIGIGFLFFVWGMFLYFIMGGADDEKKVKGRSLMIHAVIGFVVIIIFFGVINLLTSSTGLEGESIQNIPSVIVP
;
A
#
# COMPACT_ATOMS: atom_id res chain seq x y z
N MET A 1 -24.46 16.84 51.51
CA MET A 1 -24.76 16.78 50.06
C MET A 1 -23.57 17.30 49.24
N LYS A 2 -22.41 16.63 49.27
CA LYS A 2 -21.17 17.06 48.58
C LYS A 2 -20.64 16.05 47.55
N LYS A 3 -21.20 14.84 47.50
CA LYS A 3 -20.71 13.74 46.66
C LYS A 3 -21.12 13.85 45.18
N ILE A 4 -22.14 14.65 44.88
CA ILE A 4 -22.66 14.87 43.52
C ILE A 4 -21.78 15.85 42.73
N LEU A 5 -21.01 16.70 43.41
CA LEU A 5 -20.06 17.61 42.74
C LEU A 5 -18.75 16.90 42.32
N ALA A 6 -18.43 15.75 42.91
CA ALA A 6 -17.20 15.00 42.61
C ALA A 6 -17.36 13.97 41.47
N THR A 7 -18.59 13.68 41.04
CA THR A 7 -18.89 12.70 39.97
C THR A 7 -18.93 13.31 38.56
N ILE A 8 -18.96 14.63 38.45
CA ILE A 8 -18.94 15.36 37.18
C ILE A 8 -17.58 15.24 36.44
N PRO A 9 -16.39 15.38 37.08
CA PRO A 9 -15.13 15.28 36.36
C PRO A 9 -14.81 13.86 35.86
N VAL A 10 -15.27 12.82 36.56
CA VAL A 10 -15.02 11.42 36.15
C VAL A 10 -15.72 11.09 34.82
N SER A 11 -16.91 11.65 34.59
CA SER A 11 -17.65 11.44 33.34
C SER A 11 -17.01 12.15 32.14
N SER A 12 -16.36 13.30 32.36
CA SER A 12 -15.59 13.98 31.31
C SER A 12 -14.28 13.24 30.99
N VAL A 13 -13.62 12.64 31.98
CA VAL A 13 -12.38 11.87 31.75
C VAL A 13 -12.64 10.57 30.97
N LEU A 14 -13.79 9.91 31.18
CA LEU A 14 -14.19 8.72 30.41
C LEU A 14 -14.57 9.00 28.95
N LEU A 15 -14.88 10.26 28.62
CA LEU A 15 -15.13 10.68 27.23
C LEU A 15 -13.87 11.12 26.49
N LEU A 16 -12.74 11.36 27.18
CA LEU A 16 -11.45 11.68 26.54
C LEU A 16 -11.01 10.67 25.46
N PRO A 17 -11.10 9.33 25.63
CA PRO A 17 -10.73 8.40 24.57
C PRO A 17 -11.65 8.49 23.34
N PHE A 18 -12.94 8.82 23.55
CA PHE A 18 -13.88 9.03 22.45
C PHE A 18 -13.61 10.34 21.70
N VAL A 19 -13.21 11.40 22.42
CA VAL A 19 -12.80 12.68 21.80
C VAL A 19 -11.44 12.55 21.10
N SER A 20 -10.51 11.75 21.64
CA SER A 20 -9.23 11.41 20.99
C SER A 20 -9.43 10.68 19.65
N SER A 21 -10.50 9.91 19.52
CA SER A 21 -10.86 9.21 18.27
C SER A 21 -11.63 10.11 17.28
N ALA A 22 -12.08 11.28 17.71
CA ALA A 22 -12.81 12.26 16.90
C ALA A 22 -11.94 13.44 16.43
N GLN A 23 -10.65 13.43 16.74
CA GLN A 23 -9.65 14.41 16.28
C GLN A 23 -9.34 14.21 14.78
N ILE A 24 -10.36 14.38 13.92
CA ILE A 24 -10.21 14.33 12.46
C ILE A 24 -9.88 15.74 11.90
N ALA A 25 -9.88 16.78 12.74
CA ALA A 25 -9.59 18.14 12.32
C ALA A 25 -8.68 18.84 13.35
N ASP A 26 -7.38 18.60 13.26
CA ASP A 26 -6.41 19.57 13.71
C ASP A 26 -5.49 19.89 12.53
N SER A 27 -5.51 21.15 12.11
CA SER A 27 -4.52 21.77 11.23
C SER A 27 -4.34 21.21 9.82
N SER A 28 -4.99 21.85 8.83
CA SER A 28 -4.63 21.90 7.39
C SER A 28 -4.34 20.61 6.60
N ASN A 29 -4.41 19.43 7.21
CA ASN A 29 -4.16 18.12 6.62
C ASN A 29 -5.40 17.26 6.89
N GLY A 30 -5.77 16.36 5.98
CA GLY A 30 -6.98 15.53 5.95
C GLY A 30 -7.17 14.52 7.09
N GLY A 31 -6.62 14.79 8.27
CA GLY A 31 -6.83 14.06 9.53
C GLY A 31 -6.50 12.57 9.43
N GLY A 32 -7.20 11.76 10.23
CA GLY A 32 -6.97 10.31 10.28
C GLY A 32 -7.26 9.55 8.98
N PHE A 33 -7.98 10.15 8.02
CA PHE A 33 -8.18 9.55 6.69
C PHE A 33 -6.95 9.74 5.79
N GLU A 34 -6.31 10.91 5.85
CA GLU A 34 -5.03 11.14 5.17
C GLU A 34 -3.95 10.19 5.71
N ASP A 35 -3.87 10.04 7.04
CA ASP A 35 -2.93 9.10 7.65
C ASP A 35 -3.17 7.65 7.22
N LEU A 36 -4.44 7.22 7.13
CA LEU A 36 -4.77 5.90 6.60
C LEU A 36 -4.31 5.75 5.15
N LEU A 37 -4.57 6.75 4.31
CA LEU A 37 -4.20 6.70 2.90
C LEU A 37 -2.67 6.66 2.70
N ILE A 38 -1.93 7.46 3.46
CA ILE A 38 -0.45 7.46 3.45
C ILE A 38 0.08 6.10 3.92
N ASN A 39 -0.42 5.58 5.04
CA ASN A 39 0.00 4.28 5.55
C ASN A 39 -0.33 3.13 4.58
N LEU A 40 -1.49 3.19 3.90
CA LEU A 40 -1.87 2.21 2.89
C LEU A 40 -0.94 2.28 1.67
N MET A 41 -0.65 3.49 1.17
CA MET A 41 0.29 3.68 0.06
C MET A 41 1.68 3.17 0.41
N GLN A 42 2.15 3.46 1.63
CA GLN A 42 3.44 2.97 2.11
C GLN A 42 3.46 1.44 2.22
N PHE A 43 2.42 0.83 2.77
CA PHE A 43 2.31 -0.63 2.82
C PHE A 43 2.32 -1.28 1.43
N ILE A 44 1.59 -0.70 0.46
CA ILE A 44 1.55 -1.22 -0.90
C ILE A 44 2.95 -1.17 -1.54
N ASN A 45 3.64 -0.04 -1.42
CA ASN A 45 4.96 0.16 -2.04
C ASN A 45 6.07 -0.64 -1.35
N ASP A 46 6.11 -0.65 -0.02
CA ASP A 46 7.22 -1.23 0.74
C ASP A 46 7.04 -2.73 1.01
N VAL A 47 5.80 -3.22 1.02
CA VAL A 47 5.50 -4.62 1.40
C VAL A 47 4.85 -5.37 0.25
N LEU A 48 3.69 -4.90 -0.24
CA LEU A 48 2.86 -5.69 -1.16
C LEU A 48 3.55 -5.94 -2.50
N ILE A 49 4.16 -4.91 -3.08
CA ILE A 49 4.80 -4.99 -4.39
C ILE A 49 6.07 -5.87 -4.35
N PRO A 50 7.02 -5.66 -3.43
CA PRO A 50 8.16 -6.57 -3.27
C PRO A 50 7.74 -8.02 -3.02
N PHE A 51 6.66 -8.22 -2.25
CA PHE A 51 6.12 -9.55 -1.98
C PHE A 51 5.59 -10.24 -3.25
N ILE A 52 4.83 -9.53 -4.08
CA ILE A 52 4.32 -10.05 -5.36
C ILE A 52 5.46 -10.38 -6.32
N ILE A 53 6.49 -9.52 -6.40
CA ILE A 53 7.68 -9.79 -7.21
C ILE A 53 8.40 -11.04 -6.68
N GLY A 54 8.53 -11.20 -5.37
CA GLY A 54 9.11 -12.38 -4.74
C GLY A 54 8.36 -13.67 -5.09
N ILE A 55 7.03 -13.65 -5.04
CA ILE A 55 6.20 -14.78 -5.47
C ILE A 55 6.37 -15.06 -6.96
N GLY A 56 6.33 -14.03 -7.80
CA GLY A 56 6.57 -14.16 -9.24
C GLY A 56 7.93 -14.79 -9.55
N PHE A 57 8.96 -14.42 -8.78
CA PHE A 57 10.31 -14.97 -8.92
C PHE A 57 10.33 -16.45 -8.53
N LEU A 58 9.62 -16.83 -7.47
CA LEU A 58 9.52 -18.22 -7.05
C LEU A 58 8.82 -19.08 -8.12
N PHE A 59 7.74 -18.58 -8.74
CA PHE A 59 7.09 -19.24 -9.88
C PHE A 59 8.00 -19.33 -11.11
N PHE A 60 8.78 -18.28 -11.39
CA PHE A 60 9.74 -18.29 -12.49
C PHE A 60 10.81 -19.38 -12.28
N VAL A 61 11.40 -19.44 -11.08
CA VAL A 61 12.40 -20.45 -10.71
C VAL A 61 11.78 -21.86 -10.74
N TRP A 62 10.55 -22.03 -10.25
CA TRP A 62 9.84 -23.31 -10.35
C TRP A 62 9.62 -23.75 -11.81
N GLY A 63 9.26 -22.80 -12.68
CA GLY A 63 9.12 -23.04 -14.11
C GLY A 63 10.42 -23.47 -14.77
N MET A 64 11.54 -22.87 -14.34
CA MET A 64 12.89 -23.23 -14.76
C MET A 64 13.25 -24.66 -14.33
N PHE A 65 13.00 -25.02 -13.07
CA PHE A 65 13.20 -26.39 -12.59
C PHE A 65 12.36 -27.40 -13.38
N LEU A 66 11.09 -27.09 -13.63
CA LEU A 66 10.20 -27.96 -14.39
C LEU A 66 10.67 -28.15 -15.85
N TYR A 67 11.16 -27.07 -16.47
CA TYR A 67 11.63 -27.08 -17.85
C TYR A 67 12.97 -27.82 -18.02
N PHE A 68 13.96 -27.54 -17.17
CA PHE A 68 15.33 -28.04 -17.35
C PHE A 68 15.58 -29.40 -16.69
N ILE A 69 14.99 -29.67 -15.51
CA ILE A 69 15.29 -30.90 -14.76
C ILE A 69 14.29 -31.98 -15.15
N MET A 70 12.99 -31.67 -15.13
CA MET A 70 11.94 -32.64 -15.46
C MET A 70 11.62 -32.71 -16.95
N GLY A 71 11.86 -31.64 -17.71
CA GLY A 71 11.57 -31.56 -19.15
C GLY A 71 12.58 -32.26 -20.06
N GLY A 72 13.64 -32.85 -19.51
CA GLY A 72 14.62 -33.65 -20.27
C GLY A 72 14.13 -35.05 -20.66
N ALA A 73 13.14 -35.58 -19.93
CA ALA A 73 12.59 -36.92 -20.14
C ALA A 73 11.11 -36.92 -20.57
N ASP A 74 10.46 -35.76 -20.54
CA ASP A 74 9.02 -35.60 -20.72
C ASP A 74 8.70 -34.24 -21.37
N ASP A 75 8.25 -34.26 -22.62
CA ASP A 75 7.91 -33.05 -23.38
C ASP A 75 6.71 -32.28 -22.78
N GLU A 76 5.81 -32.94 -22.04
CA GLU A 76 4.66 -32.29 -21.43
C GLU A 76 5.11 -31.32 -20.31
N LYS A 77 6.06 -31.76 -19.48
CA LYS A 77 6.63 -30.95 -18.40
C LYS A 77 7.46 -29.78 -18.92
N LYS A 78 8.11 -29.96 -20.06
CA LYS A 78 8.81 -28.91 -20.78
C LYS A 78 7.85 -27.82 -21.25
N VAL A 79 6.73 -28.19 -21.88
CA VAL A 79 5.70 -27.22 -22.31
C VAL A 79 5.13 -26.47 -21.10
N LYS A 80 4.83 -27.19 -20.01
CA LYS A 80 4.29 -26.60 -18.78
C LYS A 80 5.28 -25.65 -18.10
N GLY A 81 6.56 -26.02 -18.01
CA GLY A 81 7.60 -25.19 -17.41
C GLY A 81 7.86 -23.92 -18.23
N ARG A 82 7.89 -24.04 -19.56
CA ARG A 82 7.99 -22.88 -20.47
C ARG A 82 6.82 -21.93 -20.30
N SER A 83 5.60 -22.46 -20.27
CA SER A 83 4.40 -21.67 -20.05
C SER A 83 4.49 -20.91 -18.72
N LEU A 84 4.83 -21.59 -17.62
CA LEU A 84 4.94 -20.97 -16.30
C LEU A 84 5.96 -19.83 -16.26
N MET A 85 7.13 -20.02 -16.88
CA MET A 85 8.15 -18.96 -16.98
C MET A 85 7.65 -17.75 -17.77
N ILE A 86 6.96 -17.97 -18.90
CA ILE A 86 6.40 -16.89 -19.72
C ILE A 86 5.35 -16.10 -18.92
N HIS A 87 4.47 -16.77 -18.19
CA HIS A 87 3.46 -16.09 -17.38
C HIS A 87 4.09 -15.27 -16.25
N ALA A 88 5.16 -15.77 -15.61
CA ALA A 88 5.90 -15.01 -14.61
C ALA A 88 6.57 -13.76 -15.21
N VAL A 89 7.19 -13.88 -16.39
CA VAL A 89 7.80 -12.74 -17.10
C VAL A 89 6.76 -11.70 -17.49
N ILE A 90 5.59 -12.12 -18.00
CA ILE A 90 4.48 -11.21 -18.29
C ILE A 90 4.07 -10.45 -17.03
N GLY A 91 3.97 -11.14 -15.89
CA GLY A 91 3.69 -10.51 -14.59
C GLY A 91 4.70 -9.42 -14.23
N PHE A 92 6.00 -9.69 -14.39
CA PHE A 92 7.04 -8.68 -14.15
C PHE A 92 6.95 -7.48 -15.10
N VAL A 93 6.71 -7.73 -16.38
CA VAL A 93 6.58 -6.66 -17.38
C VAL A 93 5.40 -5.76 -17.05
N VAL A 94 4.25 -6.31 -16.64
CA VAL A 94 3.08 -5.51 -16.24
C VAL A 94 3.40 -4.59 -15.06
N ILE A 95 4.12 -5.09 -14.04
CA ILE A 95 4.53 -4.29 -12.89
C ILE A 95 5.44 -3.14 -13.33
N ILE A 96 6.44 -3.42 -14.18
CA ILE A 96 7.38 -2.41 -14.67
C ILE A 96 6.63 -1.34 -15.50
N ILE A 97 5.72 -1.74 -16.39
CA ILE A 97 4.93 -0.80 -17.20
C ILE A 97 4.07 0.08 -16.29
N PHE A 98 3.41 -0.50 -15.29
CA PHE A 98 2.58 0.26 -14.35
C PHE A 98 3.37 1.35 -13.63
N PHE A 99 4.55 1.00 -13.09
CA PHE A 99 5.43 1.99 -12.45
C PHE A 99 6.02 3.00 -13.43
N GLY A 100 6.38 2.56 -14.64
CA GLY A 100 6.87 3.47 -15.68
C GLY A 100 5.84 4.52 -16.06
N VAL A 101 4.56 4.13 -16.17
CA VAL A 101 3.46 5.06 -16.44
C VAL A 101 3.23 6.00 -15.25
N ILE A 102 3.20 5.49 -14.02
CA ILE A 102 3.04 6.34 -12.83
C ILE A 102 4.15 7.37 -12.75
N ASN A 103 5.40 6.94 -12.90
CA ASN A 103 6.57 7.82 -12.87
C ASN A 103 6.49 8.87 -13.98
N LEU A 104 6.13 8.47 -15.20
CA LEU A 104 5.95 9.41 -16.31
C LEU A 104 4.87 10.46 -16.01
N LEU A 105 3.75 10.06 -15.39
CA LEU A 105 2.66 10.96 -14.99
C LEU A 105 3.11 11.95 -13.89
N THR A 106 3.82 11.46 -12.87
CA THR A 106 4.32 12.32 -11.77
C THR A 106 5.36 13.31 -12.28
N SER A 107 6.29 12.87 -13.11
CA SER A 107 7.33 13.72 -13.70
C SER A 107 6.75 14.75 -14.67
N SER A 108 5.76 14.36 -15.49
CA SER A 108 5.14 15.29 -16.46
C SER A 108 4.22 16.32 -15.81
N THR A 109 3.59 15.99 -14.68
CA THR A 109 2.71 16.93 -13.95
C THR A 109 3.49 17.82 -12.97
N GLY A 110 4.79 17.55 -12.78
CA GLY A 110 5.62 18.27 -11.81
C GLY A 110 5.29 17.93 -10.35
N LEU A 111 4.62 16.80 -10.12
CA LEU A 111 4.26 16.29 -8.78
C LEU A 111 5.36 15.40 -8.18
N GLU A 112 6.52 15.37 -8.82
CA GLU A 112 7.65 14.56 -8.39
C GLU A 112 8.29 15.20 -7.15
N GLY A 113 8.09 14.58 -5.99
CA GLY A 113 8.69 15.03 -4.72
C GLY A 113 7.92 16.13 -3.98
N GLU A 114 6.73 16.54 -4.44
CA GLU A 114 5.86 17.42 -3.65
C GLU A 114 4.95 16.60 -2.72
N SER A 115 5.16 16.74 -1.41
CA SER A 115 4.08 16.60 -0.44
C SER A 115 3.10 17.75 -0.67
N ILE A 116 1.81 17.47 -0.81
CA ILE A 116 0.71 18.44 -0.92
C ILE A 116 0.70 19.38 0.31
N GLN A 117 1.59 20.37 0.32
CA GLN A 117 1.87 21.22 1.48
C GLN A 117 1.02 22.50 1.49
N ASN A 118 0.10 22.64 0.54
CA ASN A 118 -0.65 23.88 0.36
C ASN A 118 -2.07 23.61 -0.16
N ILE A 119 -2.86 22.86 0.62
CA ILE A 119 -4.31 22.88 0.42
C ILE A 119 -4.88 24.17 1.04
N PRO A 120 -5.70 24.95 0.32
CA PRO A 120 -6.32 26.15 0.86
C PRO A 120 -7.13 25.82 2.12
N SER A 121 -6.68 26.29 3.28
CA SER A 121 -7.40 26.15 4.52
C SER A 121 -8.53 27.17 4.58
N VAL A 122 -9.78 26.72 4.65
CA VAL A 122 -10.89 27.59 5.01
C VAL A 122 -10.92 27.72 6.52
N ILE A 123 -10.87 28.95 7.03
CA ILE A 123 -11.03 29.22 8.45
C ILE A 123 -12.50 28.90 8.81
N VAL A 124 -12.70 27.83 9.58
CA VAL A 124 -14.01 27.50 10.15
C VAL A 124 -14.08 28.08 11.56
N PRO A 125 -15.13 28.85 11.92
CA PRO A 125 -15.31 29.41 13.25
C PRO A 125 -15.71 28.36 14.29
#